data_AF-A0A9W6DGD2-F1
#
_entry.id   AF-A0A9W6DGD2-F1
#
_cell.length_a   1.000
_cell.length_b   1.000
_cell.length_c   1.000
_cell.angle_alpha   90.00
_cell.angle_beta   90.00
_cell.angle_gamma   90.00
#
_symmetry.space_group_name_H-M   'P 1'
#
loop_
_entity.id
_entity.type
_entity.pdbx_description
1 polymer ?
#
loop_
_entity_poly.entity_id
_entity_poly.type
_entity_poly.pdbx_seq_one_letter_code
_entity_poly.pdbx_strand_id
1 'polypeptide(L)'
;MIDYKIIGKRIKESRKSVNMTQEKVSEILGVSPEYVSRIETGAAKLNLEMLVKMSDILDLSPAYLLTGINTKSSDYLNPEITALLRECPPEKINAITEMIKIIVDL
;
A
#
# COMPACT_ATOMS: atom_id res chain seq x y z
N MET A 1 -3.40 -8.87 12.41
CA MET A 1 -4.79 -8.50 12.02
C MET A 1 -4.67 -7.33 11.07
N ILE A 2 -5.39 -7.33 9.95
CA ILE A 2 -5.29 -6.27 8.94
C ILE A 2 -5.82 -4.95 9.52
N ASP A 3 -4.99 -3.90 9.49
CA ASP A 3 -5.40 -2.54 9.82
C ASP A 3 -5.96 -1.84 8.57
N TYR A 4 -7.28 -1.82 8.46
CA TYR A 4 -8.00 -1.17 7.36
C TYR A 4 -7.89 0.36 7.39
N LYS A 5 -7.49 0.99 8.50
CA LYS A 5 -7.28 2.44 8.53
C LYS A 5 -6.09 2.86 7.68
N ILE A 6 -5.05 2.04 7.64
CA ILE A 6 -3.87 2.28 6.79
C ILE A 6 -4.26 2.22 5.31
N ILE A 7 -5.04 1.20 4.93
CA ILE A 7 -5.54 1.03 3.56
C ILE A 7 -6.43 2.22 3.18
N GLY A 8 -7.42 2.54 4.01
CA GLY A 8 -8.37 3.63 3.77
C GLY A 8 -7.69 4.99 3.64
N LYS A 9 -6.72 5.29 4.52
CA LYS A 9 -5.93 6.52 4.44
C LYS A 9 -5.18 6.63 3.12
N ARG A 10 -4.50 5.55 2.69
CA ARG A 10 -3.75 5.52 1.44
C ARG A 10 -4.66 5.70 0.22
N ILE A 11 -5.81 5.01 0.18
CA ILE A 11 -6.83 5.21 -0.86
C ILE A 11 -7.25 6.68 -0.94
N LYS A 12 -7.55 7.30 0.21
CA LYS A 12 -7.96 8.71 0.28
C LYS A 12 -6.89 9.67 -0.24
N GLU A 13 -5.63 9.46 0.15
CA GLU A 13 -4.50 10.28 -0.28
C GLU A 13 -4.26 10.14 -1.78
N SER A 14 -4.24 8.91 -2.30
CA SER A 14 -4.07 8.62 -3.72
C SER A 14 -5.22 9.16 -4.58
N ARG A 15 -6.47 9.04 -4.12
CA ARG A 15 -7.62 9.65 -4.81
C ARG A 15 -7.45 11.17 -4.93
N LYS A 16 -7.01 11.82 -3.85
CA LYS A 16 -6.77 13.27 -3.85
C LYS A 16 -5.61 13.67 -4.74
N SER A 17 -4.54 12.88 -4.84
CA SER A 17 -3.41 13.21 -5.71
C SER A 17 -3.78 13.18 -7.20
N VAL A 18 -4.79 12.40 -7.58
CA VAL A 18 -5.37 12.38 -8.94
C VAL A 18 -6.62 13.27 -9.08
N ASN A 19 -6.87 14.16 -8.11
CA ASN A 19 -7.98 15.14 -8.11
C ASN A 19 -9.39 14.54 -8.28
N MET A 20 -9.61 13.29 -7.86
CA MET A 20 -10.93 12.67 -7.91
C MET A 20 -11.76 12.96 -6.65
N THR A 21 -13.08 13.11 -6.78
CA THR A 21 -13.99 13.17 -5.63
C THR A 21 -14.47 11.77 -5.21
N GLN A 22 -15.03 11.64 -4.01
CA GLN A 22 -15.60 10.35 -3.56
C GLN A 22 -16.80 9.97 -4.43
N GLU A 23 -17.60 10.96 -4.84
CA GLU A 23 -18.73 10.80 -5.74
C GLU A 23 -18.26 10.22 -7.08
N LYS A 24 -17.17 10.76 -7.65
CA LYS A 24 -16.66 10.27 -8.93
C LYS A 24 -16.18 8.82 -8.84
N VAL A 25 -15.45 8.47 -7.78
CA VAL A 25 -15.01 7.09 -7.55
C VAL A 25 -16.21 6.16 -7.34
N SER A 26 -17.24 6.62 -6.61
CA SER A 26 -18.45 5.83 -6.36
C SER A 26 -19.24 5.55 -7.64
N GLU A 27 -19.31 6.52 -8.56
CA GLU A 27 -19.93 6.38 -9.88
C GLU A 27 -19.20 5.31 -10.72
N ILE A 28 -17.87 5.38 -10.78
CA ILE A 28 -17.04 4.42 -11.54
C ILE A 28 -17.18 3.00 -10.97
N LEU A 29 -17.22 2.87 -9.64
CA LEU A 29 -17.33 1.57 -8.96
C LEU A 29 -18.76 1.03 -8.90
N GLY A 30 -19.77 1.82 -9.24
CA GLY A 30 -21.18 1.44 -9.10
C GLY A 30 -21.61 1.22 -7.64
N VAL A 31 -21.09 2.03 -6.71
CA VAL A 31 -21.37 1.95 -5.27
C VAL A 31 -21.86 3.29 -4.73
N SER A 32 -22.29 3.35 -3.46
CA SER A 32 -22.67 4.62 -2.84
C SER A 32 -21.45 5.47 -2.45
N PRO A 33 -21.54 6.81 -2.50
CA PRO A 33 -20.51 7.71 -1.97
C PRO A 33 -20.19 7.42 -0.49
N GLU A 34 -21.21 7.09 0.30
CA GLU A 34 -21.10 6.66 1.70
C GLU A 34 -20.17 5.44 1.85
N TYR A 35 -20.27 4.46 0.94
CA TYR A 35 -19.40 3.28 0.97
C TYR A 35 -17.94 3.64 0.71
N VAL A 36 -17.67 4.54 -0.25
CA VAL A 36 -16.32 5.06 -0.52
C VAL A 36 -15.77 5.81 0.70
N SER A 37 -16.59 6.65 1.34
CA SER A 37 -16.19 7.34 2.58
C SER A 37 -15.87 6.37 3.72
N ARG A 38 -16.67 5.32 3.89
CA ARG A 38 -16.42 4.27 4.89
C ARG A 38 -15.16 3.45 4.59
N ILE A 39 -14.85 3.21 3.31
CA ILE A 39 -13.59 2.60 2.90
C ILE A 39 -12.41 3.50 3.32
N GLU A 40 -12.47 4.78 2.97
CA GLU A 40 -11.39 5.75 3.22
C GLU A 40 -11.13 6.01 4.71
N THR A 41 -12.11 5.75 5.57
CA THR A 41 -11.99 5.86 7.03
C THR A 41 -11.65 4.53 7.71
N GLY A 42 -11.57 3.43 6.95
CA GLY A 42 -11.37 2.07 7.47
C GLY A 42 -12.61 1.49 8.19
N ALA A 43 -13.76 2.16 8.11
CA ALA A 43 -15.03 1.74 8.70
C ALA A 43 -15.78 0.68 7.87
N ALA A 44 -15.34 0.43 6.64
CA ALA A 44 -15.77 -0.67 5.80
C ALA A 44 -14.57 -1.53 5.38
N LYS A 45 -14.76 -2.86 5.39
CA LYS A 45 -13.78 -3.80 4.85
C LYS A 45 -14.00 -3.95 3.35
N LEU A 46 -12.90 -3.92 2.61
CA LEU A 46 -12.84 -4.21 1.18
C LEU A 46 -12.70 -5.72 0.99
N ASN A 47 -13.38 -6.29 0.00
CA ASN A 47 -12.99 -7.59 -0.53
C ASN A 47 -11.85 -7.41 -1.56
N LEU A 48 -11.23 -8.51 -2.00
CA LEU A 48 -10.11 -8.45 -2.93
C LEU A 48 -10.51 -7.85 -4.30
N GLU A 49 -11.72 -8.14 -4.77
CA GLU A 49 -12.20 -7.59 -6.05
C GLU A 49 -12.33 -6.06 -6.00
N MET A 50 -12.89 -5.52 -4.91
CA MET A 50 -13.01 -4.08 -4.69
C MET A 50 -11.64 -3.42 -4.52
N LEU A 51 -10.68 -4.12 -3.88
CA LEU A 51 -9.31 -3.63 -3.76
C LEU A 51 -8.64 -3.47 -5.14
N VAL A 52 -8.80 -4.46 -6.02
CA VAL A 52 -8.25 -4.42 -7.39
C VAL A 52 -8.92 -3.31 -8.20
N LYS A 53 -10.27 -3.23 -8.18
CA LYS A 53 -10.98 -2.15 -8.87
C LYS A 53 -10.55 -0.76 -8.38
N MET A 54 -10.37 -0.60 -7.07
CA MET A 54 -9.89 0.66 -6.50
C MET A 54 -8.45 0.96 -6.92
N SER A 55 -7.58 -0.06 -6.96
CA SER A 55 -6.19 0.13 -7.38
C SER A 55 -6.08 0.53 -8.85
N ASP A 56 -6.93 -0.04 -9.71
CA ASP A 56 -6.98 0.29 -11.14
C ASP A 56 -7.43 1.74 -11.37
N ILE A 57 -8.44 2.22 -10.65
CA ILE A 57 -8.92 3.61 -10.73
C ILE A 57 -7.83 4.60 -10.31
N LEU A 58 -7.00 4.21 -9.33
CA LEU A 58 -5.97 5.07 -8.76
C LEU A 58 -4.61 4.92 -9.44
N ASP A 59 -4.48 4.05 -10.44
CA ASP A 59 -3.23 3.68 -11.11
C ASP A 59 -2.14 3.22 -10.12
N LEU A 60 -2.52 2.30 -9.23
CA LEU A 60 -1.65 1.74 -8.19
C LEU A 60 -1.68 0.22 -8.19
N SER A 61 -0.66 -0.39 -7.61
CA SER A 61 -0.72 -1.82 -7.33
C SER A 61 -1.57 -2.11 -6.07
N PRO A 62 -2.34 -3.21 -6.04
CA PRO A 62 -2.97 -3.69 -4.82
C PRO A 62 -1.96 -3.90 -3.68
N ALA A 63 -0.74 -4.34 -4.01
CA ALA A 63 0.34 -4.54 -3.05
C ALA A 63 0.75 -3.24 -2.35
N TYR A 64 0.81 -2.12 -3.08
CA TYR A 64 1.05 -0.80 -2.50
C TYR A 64 -0.06 -0.44 -1.51
N LEU A 65 -1.33 -0.67 -1.87
CA LEU A 65 -2.46 -0.41 -0.96
C LEU A 65 -2.38 -1.23 0.33
N LEU A 66 -1.81 -2.44 0.27
CA LEU A 66 -1.66 -3.36 1.40
C LEU A 66 -0.36 -3.18 2.20
N THR A 67 0.54 -2.29 1.80
CA THR A 67 1.84 -2.13 2.47
C THR A 67 1.68 -1.67 3.92
N GLY A 68 2.32 -2.37 4.87
CA GLY A 68 2.34 -2.01 6.29
C GLY A 68 1.04 -2.23 7.07
N ILE A 69 0.04 -2.93 6.49
CA ILE A 69 -1.27 -3.15 7.13
C ILE A 69 -1.25 -4.16 8.27
N ASN A 70 -0.21 -4.99 8.33
CA ASN A 70 -0.06 -5.98 9.37
C ASN A 70 0.83 -5.40 10.47
N THR A 71 0.21 -4.77 11.46
CA THR A 71 0.92 -4.20 12.62
C THR A 71 1.62 -5.23 13.50
N LYS A 72 1.43 -6.54 13.23
CA LYS A 72 2.18 -7.64 13.86
C LYS A 72 3.34 -8.16 13.01
N SER A 73 3.39 -7.85 11.71
CA SER A 73 4.66 -7.97 10.99
C SER A 73 5.41 -6.69 11.32
N SER A 74 6.19 -6.78 12.38
CA SER A 74 7.41 -6.01 12.48
C SER A 74 8.19 -6.15 11.17
N ASP A 75 7.95 -5.24 10.23
CA ASP A 75 8.97 -4.88 9.26
C ASP A 75 10.09 -4.25 10.11
N TYR A 76 10.95 -5.11 10.67
CA TYR A 76 12.17 -4.74 11.38
C TYR A 76 13.20 -4.11 10.45
N LEU A 77 12.90 -4.04 9.14
CA LEU A 77 13.72 -3.38 8.15
C LEU A 77 13.76 -1.89 8.48
N ASN A 78 14.95 -1.44 8.88
CA ASN A 78 15.22 -0.03 9.10
C ASN A 78 14.81 0.77 7.83
N PRO A 79 13.96 1.81 7.94
CA PRO A 79 13.54 2.63 6.82
C PRO A 79 14.70 3.20 6.00
N GLU A 80 15.83 3.49 6.64
CA GLU A 80 17.06 3.96 6.02
C GLU A 80 17.68 2.88 5.11
N ILE A 81 17.76 1.64 5.58
CA ILE A 81 18.24 0.50 4.78
C ILE A 81 17.34 0.30 3.55
N THR A 82 16.03 0.41 3.74
CA THR A 82 15.06 0.26 2.64
C THR A 82 15.23 1.35 1.59
N ALA A 83 15.45 2.60 2.00
CA ALA A 83 15.70 3.72 1.10
C ALA A 83 17.00 3.51 0.29
N LEU A 84 18.08 3.14 0.97
CA LEU A 84 19.38 2.87 0.33
C LEU A 84 19.30 1.72 -0.69
N LEU A 85 18.55 0.67 -0.40
CA LEU A 85 18.38 -0.46 -1.33
C LEU A 85 17.59 -0.07 -2.59
N ARG A 86 16.62 0.85 -2.48
CA ARG A 86 15.86 1.35 -3.66
C ARG A 86 16.70 2.19 -4.60
N GLU A 87 17.67 2.93 -4.06
CA GLU A 87 18.58 3.77 -4.84
C GLU A 87 19.77 2.98 -5.40
N CYS A 88 19.87 1.68 -5.07
CA CYS A 88 21.02 0.86 -5.44
C CYS A 88 20.88 0.31 -6.88
N PRO A 89 21.91 0.45 -7.74
CA PRO A 89 21.94 -0.21 -9.04
C PRO A 89 21.82 -1.74 -8.91
N PRO A 90 21.11 -2.42 -9.83
CA PRO A 90 20.88 -3.87 -9.76
C PRO A 90 22.16 -4.70 -9.60
N GLU A 91 23.25 -4.24 -10.22
CA GLU A 91 24.57 -4.90 -10.18
C GLU A 91 25.15 -4.99 -8.76
N LYS A 92 24.80 -4.04 -7.88
CA LYS A 92 25.31 -3.97 -6.50
C LYS A 92 24.44 -4.72 -5.49
N ILE A 93 23.18 -5.00 -5.83
CA ILE A 93 22.24 -5.70 -4.95
C ILE A 93 22.76 -7.10 -4.59
N ASN A 94 23.36 -7.81 -5.54
CA ASN A 94 23.94 -9.13 -5.30
C ASN A 94 25.06 -9.07 -4.25
N ALA A 95 25.96 -8.09 -4.33
CA ALA A 95 27.04 -7.91 -3.36
C ALA A 95 26.52 -7.58 -1.96
N ILE A 96 25.50 -6.71 -1.88
CA ILE A 96 24.85 -6.37 -0.60
C ILE A 96 24.16 -7.59 0.01
N THR A 97 23.52 -8.41 -0.83
CA THR A 97 22.86 -9.64 -0.38
C THR A 97 23.85 -10.61 0.25
N GLU A 98 25.03 -10.80 -0.35
CA GLU A 98 26.07 -11.66 0.23
C GLU A 98 26.63 -11.12 1.55
N MET A 99 26.82 -9.79 1.68
CA MET A 99 27.23 -9.20 2.95
C MET A 99 26.17 -9.39 4.05
N ILE A 100 24.89 -9.24 3.72
CA ILE A 100 23.80 -9.44 4.67
C ILE A 100 23.76 -10.91 5.13
N LYS A 101 23.92 -11.87 4.22
CA LYS A 101 23.98 -13.30 4.57
C LYS A 101 25.08 -13.58 5.59
N ILE A 102 26.28 -13.03 5.37
CA ILE A 102 27.40 -13.18 6.33
C ILE A 102 27.03 -12.65 7.71
N ILE A 103 26.37 -11.48 7.78
CA ILE A 103 25.99 -10.86 9.06
C ILE A 103 24.85 -11.63 9.76
N VAL A 104 23.94 -12.23 9.00
CA VAL A 104 22.79 -12.99 9.54
C VAL A 104 23.20 -14.40 10.00
N ASP A 105 24.19 -15.01 9.35
CA ASP A 105 24.70 -16.34 9.70
C ASP A 105 25.73 -16.33 10.85
N LEU A 106 26.06 -15.15 11.40
CA LEU A 106 26.92 -14.92 12.58
C LEU A 106 26.12 -14.93 13.89
#